data_AF-J8PVL7-F1
#
_entry.id   AF-J8PVL7-F1
#
_cell.length_a   1.000
_cell.length_b   1.000
_cell.length_c   1.000
_cell.angle_alpha   90.00
_cell.angle_beta   90.00
_cell.angle_gamma   90.00
#
_symmetry.space_group_name_H-M   'P 1'
#
loop_
_entity.id
_entity.type
_entity.pdbx_description
1 polymer ?
#
loop_
_entity_poly.entity_id
_entity_poly.type
_entity_poly.pdbx_seq_one_letter_code
_entity_poly.pdbx_strand_id
1 'polypeptide(L)'
;MIRIPFTAKPTCPLIKTFIRSSSQFLPHTLALRRVISRNTLTRSYSVDGKKQINTFDISKLTKTEIQQLRELKRARERKYKDRTVAFYFSSVAILFLGLAYAAVPLYRAICARTGFGGIPITDRRKFTDDKLIPVDTEKRIRISFTSEVSQILPWKFVPQQRQVYVLPGETALAFYKAKNNSDKDIIGMATYSIAPGEAAQYFNKIQCFCFEEQKLAAGEEIDMPVFFFIDPDFASDPAMRNIDDIILHYTFFKAHYGDGTAVSDSKKEPDMDPDEKAAALANAAILSPEVIDTRMDKPN
;
A
#
# COMPACT_ATOMS: atom_id res chain seq x y z
N MET A 1 31.81 35.50 41.43
CA MET A 1 32.27 36.41 40.35
C MET A 1 31.96 35.71 39.03
N ILE A 2 30.81 35.90 38.38
CA ILE A 2 30.27 37.11 37.75
C ILE A 2 31.29 37.73 36.77
N ARG A 3 31.14 37.44 35.47
CA ARG A 3 30.85 38.46 34.44
C ARG A 3 30.63 37.86 33.04
N ILE A 4 29.45 38.17 32.53
CA ILE A 4 28.99 38.15 31.14
C ILE A 4 29.73 39.26 30.34
N PRO A 5 29.91 39.08 29.02
CA PRO A 5 29.40 40.07 28.04
C PRO A 5 28.76 39.33 26.84
N PHE A 6 27.44 39.41 26.56
CA PHE A 6 26.71 40.48 25.87
C PHE A 6 27.57 41.52 25.13
N THR A 7 27.57 41.46 23.79
CA THR A 7 27.29 42.54 22.81
C THR A 7 27.39 41.94 21.40
N ALA A 8 26.27 41.78 20.68
CA ALA A 8 25.73 42.75 19.72
C ALA A 8 26.29 42.56 18.28
N LYS A 9 25.39 42.18 17.37
CA LYS A 9 25.53 42.24 15.91
C LYS A 9 25.92 43.64 15.45
N PRO A 10 26.50 43.72 14.24
CA PRO A 10 25.96 44.64 13.26
C PRO A 10 25.56 43.92 11.95
N THR A 11 24.31 44.17 11.59
CA THR A 11 23.69 44.02 10.27
C THR A 11 24.26 45.01 9.25
N CYS A 12 24.41 44.61 7.98
CA CYS A 12 24.19 45.42 6.76
C CYS A 12 24.59 44.59 5.50
N PRO A 13 24.15 44.96 4.28
CA PRO A 13 22.78 45.20 3.83
C PRO A 13 22.52 44.57 2.43
N LEU A 14 21.27 44.27 2.09
CA LEU A 14 20.68 44.74 0.82
C LEU A 14 19.17 44.51 0.85
N ILE A 15 18.50 45.64 1.01
CA ILE A 15 17.08 45.86 1.10
C ILE A 15 16.58 46.27 -0.29
N LYS A 16 15.48 45.64 -0.69
CA LYS A 16 14.30 46.21 -1.37
C LYS A 16 14.52 47.36 -2.36
N THR A 17 14.12 47.10 -3.59
CA THR A 17 13.23 47.97 -4.40
C THR A 17 12.66 47.04 -5.47
N PHE A 18 11.38 46.69 -5.49
CA PHE A 18 10.40 47.45 -6.26
C PHE A 18 8.97 47.01 -5.87
N ILE A 19 8.30 47.79 -5.02
CA ILE A 19 6.84 47.90 -5.02
C ILE A 19 6.55 49.39 -5.11
N ARG A 20 5.65 49.75 -6.04
CA ARG A 20 4.88 51.01 -6.17
C ARG A 20 5.34 52.00 -7.25
N SER A 21 4.74 51.87 -8.42
CA SER A 21 4.17 52.99 -9.18
C SER A 21 3.06 52.41 -10.07
N SER A 22 1.82 52.29 -9.60
CA SER A 22 0.74 53.26 -9.80
C SER A 22 0.71 53.98 -11.15
N SER A 23 -0.42 53.77 -11.83
CA SER A 23 -1.09 54.64 -12.80
C SER A 23 -0.75 54.50 -14.28
N GLN A 24 -1.82 54.47 -15.07
CA GLN A 24 -1.91 54.50 -16.54
C GLN A 24 -1.64 53.11 -17.15
N PHE A 25 -2.60 52.40 -17.73
CA PHE A 25 -3.50 52.85 -18.77
C PHE A 25 -4.84 52.11 -18.74
N LEU A 26 -5.87 52.89 -19.09
CA LEU A 26 -7.27 52.55 -19.16
C LEU A 26 -7.58 51.34 -20.05
N PRO A 27 -8.69 50.64 -19.80
CA PRO A 27 -9.28 49.75 -20.78
C PRO A 27 -9.81 50.62 -21.93
N HIS A 28 -9.26 50.47 -23.12
CA HIS A 28 -9.89 51.01 -24.32
C HIS A 28 -11.25 50.33 -24.49
N THR A 29 -12.27 51.04 -24.05
CA THR A 29 -13.67 50.90 -24.44
C THR A 29 -13.75 51.08 -25.96
N LEU A 30 -13.61 49.99 -26.69
CA LEU A 30 -14.05 49.94 -28.07
C LEU A 30 -15.58 49.88 -28.06
N ALA A 31 -16.16 51.08 -28.13
CA ALA A 31 -17.51 51.32 -28.56
C ALA A 31 -17.70 50.75 -29.98
N LEU A 32 -18.09 49.48 -30.08
CA LEU A 32 -18.73 48.98 -31.29
C LEU A 32 -20.18 49.45 -31.28
N ARG A 33 -20.35 50.61 -31.91
CA ARG A 33 -21.58 51.09 -32.52
C ARG A 33 -22.47 49.90 -32.92
N ARG A 34 -23.66 49.82 -32.33
CA ARG A 34 -24.76 49.02 -32.88
C ARG A 34 -24.99 49.46 -34.32
N VAL A 35 -24.56 48.63 -35.27
CA VAL A 35 -25.16 48.58 -36.60
C VAL A 35 -26.09 47.38 -36.57
N ILE A 36 -27.38 47.66 -36.41
CA ILE A 36 -28.45 46.71 -36.69
C ILE A 36 -28.44 46.51 -38.20
N SER A 37 -27.92 45.37 -38.68
CA SER A 37 -28.24 44.91 -40.05
C SER A 37 -27.98 43.41 -40.25
N ARG A 38 -29.10 42.70 -40.45
CA ARG A 38 -29.34 41.41 -41.13
C ARG A 38 -28.56 40.14 -40.74
N ASN A 39 -29.34 39.17 -40.25
CA ASN A 39 -29.05 37.74 -40.04
C ASN A 39 -28.16 37.09 -41.11
N THR A 40 -26.86 36.99 -40.87
CA THR A 40 -25.97 36.06 -41.58
C THR A 40 -24.91 35.52 -40.62
N LEU A 41 -24.78 34.20 -40.51
CA LEU A 41 -23.73 33.52 -39.74
C LEU A 41 -22.76 32.88 -40.73
N THR A 42 -21.54 33.42 -40.84
CA THR A 42 -20.49 32.88 -41.69
C THR A 42 -19.76 31.74 -40.97
N ARG A 43 -19.77 30.52 -41.53
CA ARG A 43 -18.95 29.39 -41.08
C ARG A 43 -17.95 29.05 -42.18
N SER A 44 -16.69 29.41 -41.99
CA SER A 44 -15.60 29.10 -42.92
C SER A 44 -15.04 27.70 -42.66
N TYR A 45 -15.07 26.83 -43.67
CA TYR A 45 -14.26 25.61 -43.71
C TYR A 45 -13.30 25.70 -44.88
N SER A 46 -12.00 25.48 -44.61
CA SER A 46 -10.97 25.44 -45.62
C SER A 46 -10.83 24.00 -46.10
N VAL A 47 -11.26 23.73 -47.33
CA VAL A 47 -10.90 22.54 -48.10
C VAL A 47 -10.40 23.05 -49.45
N ASP A 48 -9.16 22.70 -49.77
CA ASP A 48 -8.45 22.97 -51.03
C ASP A 48 -8.71 24.30 -51.75
N GLY A 49 -7.93 25.32 -51.39
CA GLY A 49 -7.41 26.34 -52.33
C GLY A 49 -8.39 27.27 -53.06
N LYS A 50 -9.70 27.05 -53.03
CA LYS A 50 -10.73 27.94 -53.60
C LYS A 50 -11.73 28.31 -52.52
N LYS A 51 -11.65 29.56 -52.07
CA LYS A 51 -12.58 30.17 -51.10
C LYS A 51 -13.96 30.38 -51.74
N GLN A 52 -14.78 29.33 -51.82
CA GLN A 52 -16.21 29.48 -52.10
C GLN A 52 -16.94 29.90 -50.82
N ILE A 53 -17.35 31.16 -50.78
CA ILE A 53 -18.23 31.69 -49.74
C ILE A 53 -19.66 31.43 -50.20
N ASN A 54 -20.21 30.28 -49.82
CA ASN A 54 -21.64 30.02 -50.00
C ASN A 54 -22.40 30.72 -48.87
N THR A 55 -22.86 31.94 -49.15
CA THR A 55 -23.68 32.74 -48.25
C THR A 55 -25.07 32.08 -48.12
N PHE A 56 -25.30 31.35 -47.03
CA PHE A 56 -26.63 30.81 -46.72
C PHE A 56 -27.51 31.93 -46.15
N ASP A 57 -28.45 32.43 -46.95
CA ASP A 57 -29.44 33.44 -46.54
C ASP A 57 -30.48 32.83 -45.59
N ILE A 58 -30.35 33.16 -44.30
CA ILE A 58 -31.24 32.67 -43.23
C ILE A 58 -32.70 33.14 -43.43
N SER A 59 -32.90 34.24 -44.16
CA SER A 59 -34.22 34.82 -44.45
C SER A 59 -35.06 34.05 -45.46
N LYS A 60 -34.48 33.07 -46.17
CA LYS A 60 -35.21 32.21 -47.13
C LYS A 60 -35.61 30.84 -46.56
N LEU A 61 -35.29 30.57 -45.30
CA LEU A 61 -35.64 29.29 -44.69
C LEU A 61 -37.11 29.25 -44.26
N THR A 62 -37.75 28.16 -44.65
CA THR A 62 -39.10 27.79 -44.22
C THR A 62 -39.13 27.54 -42.72
N LYS A 63 -40.25 27.81 -42.03
CA LYS A 63 -40.36 27.63 -40.56
C LYS A 63 -39.97 26.21 -40.10
N THR A 64 -40.21 25.20 -40.94
CA THR A 64 -39.86 23.80 -40.73
C THR A 64 -38.35 23.55 -40.74
N GLU A 65 -37.60 24.16 -41.67
CA GLU A 65 -36.13 24.04 -41.75
C GLU A 65 -35.45 24.67 -40.53
N ILE A 66 -35.99 25.78 -40.02
CA ILE A 66 -35.50 26.43 -38.80
C ILE A 66 -35.68 25.52 -37.57
N GLN A 67 -36.81 24.80 -37.49
CA GLN A 67 -37.05 23.83 -36.42
C GLN A 67 -36.06 22.66 -36.51
N GLN A 68 -35.87 22.08 -37.70
CA GLN A 68 -34.91 21.00 -37.93
C GLN A 68 -33.47 21.41 -37.58
N LEU A 69 -33.03 22.63 -37.96
CA LEU A 69 -31.71 23.14 -37.60
C LEU A 69 -31.54 23.30 -36.09
N ARG A 70 -32.58 23.74 -35.37
CA ARG A 70 -32.55 23.84 -33.90
C ARG A 70 -32.45 22.46 -33.26
N GLU A 71 -33.15 21.47 -33.79
CA GLU A 71 -33.08 20.09 -33.31
C GLU A 71 -31.70 19.48 -33.55
N LEU A 72 -31.14 19.65 -34.75
CA LEU A 72 -29.77 19.20 -35.08
C LEU A 72 -28.71 19.89 -34.21
N LYS A 73 -28.86 21.20 -33.94
CA LYS A 73 -27.96 21.93 -33.04
C LYS A 73 -28.06 21.40 -31.61
N ARG A 74 -29.28 21.21 -31.08
CA ARG A 74 -29.51 20.62 -29.75
C ARG A 74 -28.97 19.19 -29.66
N ALA A 75 -29.14 18.38 -30.69
CA ALA A 75 -28.62 17.01 -30.75
C ALA A 75 -27.07 17.00 -30.78
N ARG A 76 -26.45 17.94 -31.51
CA ARG A 76 -24.98 18.09 -31.54
C ARG A 76 -24.43 18.57 -30.19
N GLU A 77 -25.08 19.55 -29.56
CA GLU A 77 -24.71 20.04 -28.23
C GLU A 77 -24.87 18.95 -27.15
N ARG A 78 -25.94 18.14 -27.21
CA ARG A 78 -26.11 16.97 -26.35
C ARG A 78 -24.98 15.97 -26.54
N LYS A 79 -24.69 15.54 -27.78
CA LYS A 79 -23.59 14.62 -28.06
C LYS A 79 -22.23 15.13 -27.57
N TYR A 80 -21.97 16.44 -27.65
CA TYR A 80 -20.73 17.03 -27.14
C TYR A 80 -20.68 16.99 -25.60
N LYS A 81 -21.78 17.35 -24.93
CA LYS A 81 -21.90 17.26 -23.47
C LYS A 81 -21.76 15.82 -22.99
N ASP A 82 -22.46 14.87 -23.61
CA ASP A 82 -22.44 13.47 -23.23
C ASP A 82 -21.04 12.85 -23.39
N ARG A 83 -20.34 13.17 -24.49
CA ARG A 83 -18.94 12.75 -24.67
C ARG A 83 -18.01 13.36 -23.64
N THR A 84 -18.17 14.65 -23.36
CA THR A 84 -17.36 15.36 -22.37
C THR A 84 -17.56 14.75 -20.98
N VAL A 85 -18.82 14.51 -20.59
CA VAL A 85 -19.19 13.86 -19.33
C VAL A 85 -18.62 12.44 -19.27
N ALA A 86 -18.75 11.65 -20.33
CA ALA A 86 -18.19 10.30 -20.39
C ALA A 86 -16.66 10.29 -20.19
N PHE A 87 -15.92 11.23 -20.79
CA PHE A 87 -14.47 11.35 -20.58
C PHE A 87 -14.11 11.77 -19.15
N TYR A 88 -14.89 12.66 -18.52
CA TYR A 88 -14.67 13.01 -17.11
C TYR A 88 -14.89 11.79 -16.20
N PHE A 89 -16.00 11.07 -16.35
CA PHE A 89 -16.29 9.89 -15.55
C PHE A 89 -15.26 8.78 -15.78
N SER A 90 -14.83 8.54 -17.02
CA SER A 90 -13.80 7.54 -17.30
C SER A 90 -12.44 7.94 -16.69
N SER A 91 -12.07 9.22 -16.73
CA SER A 91 -10.83 9.70 -16.11
C SER A 91 -10.83 9.51 -14.59
N VAL A 92 -11.96 9.81 -13.93
CA VAL A 92 -12.12 9.63 -12.48
C VAL A 92 -12.10 8.15 -12.12
N ALA A 93 -12.78 7.29 -12.90
CA ALA A 93 -12.79 5.85 -12.67
C ALA A 93 -11.37 5.25 -12.76
N ILE A 94 -10.59 5.62 -13.79
CA ILE A 94 -9.21 5.15 -13.95
C ILE A 94 -8.33 5.65 -12.81
N LEU A 95 -8.49 6.90 -12.36
CA LEU A 95 -7.74 7.46 -11.25
C LEU A 95 -8.02 6.70 -9.94
N PHE A 96 -9.30 6.45 -9.62
CA PHE A 96 -9.67 5.70 -8.42
C PHE A 96 -9.17 4.25 -8.47
N LEU A 97 -9.22 3.61 -9.64
CA LEU A 97 -8.69 2.26 -9.82
C LEU A 97 -7.18 2.23 -9.60
N GLY A 98 -6.46 3.22 -10.13
CA GLY A 98 -5.01 3.38 -9.93
C GLY A 98 -4.64 3.59 -8.46
N LEU A 99 -5.39 4.45 -7.75
CA LEU A 99 -5.18 4.69 -6.32
C LEU A 99 -5.48 3.45 -5.47
N ALA A 100 -6.56 2.73 -5.76
CA ALA A 100 -6.91 1.50 -5.05
C ALA A 100 -5.82 0.42 -5.22
N TYR A 101 -5.30 0.26 -6.45
CA TYR A 101 -4.22 -0.68 -6.72
C TYR A 101 -2.89 -0.26 -6.06
N ALA A 102 -2.58 1.04 -6.02
CA ALA A 102 -1.36 1.55 -5.41
C ALA A 102 -1.39 1.60 -3.87
N ALA A 103 -2.57 1.63 -3.25
CA ALA A 103 -2.70 1.76 -1.80
C ALA A 103 -2.06 0.60 -1.01
N VAL A 104 -2.22 -0.64 -1.48
CA VAL A 104 -1.68 -1.83 -0.81
C VAL A 104 -0.14 -1.84 -0.76
N PRO A 105 0.59 -1.72 -1.89
CA PRO A 105 2.05 -1.68 -1.84
C PRO A 105 2.58 -0.45 -1.11
N LEU A 106 1.91 0.69 -1.21
CA LEU A 106 2.28 1.89 -0.46
C LEU A 106 2.14 1.69 1.06
N TYR A 107 1.04 1.08 1.52
CA TYR A 107 0.85 0.73 2.93
C TYR A 107 1.94 -0.22 3.42
N ARG A 108 2.24 -1.29 2.65
CA ARG A 108 3.31 -2.23 2.98
C ARG A 108 4.68 -1.55 3.08
N ALA A 109 5.00 -0.64 2.16
CA ALA A 109 6.25 0.10 2.17
C ALA A 109 6.37 1.03 3.38
N ILE A 110 5.27 1.69 3.78
CA ILE A 110 5.24 2.53 4.97
C ILE A 110 5.40 1.67 6.23
N CYS A 111 4.62 0.59 6.38
CA CYS A 111 4.71 -0.31 7.53
C CYS A 111 6.10 -0.94 7.67
N ALA A 112 6.71 -1.37 6.56
CA ALA A 112 8.06 -1.93 6.59
C ALA A 112 9.12 -0.89 6.99
N ARG A 113 8.89 0.40 6.76
CA ARG A 113 9.82 1.48 7.13
C ARG A 113 9.60 2.01 8.54
N THR A 114 8.34 2.10 9.00
CA THR A 114 7.99 2.69 10.29
C THR A 114 7.87 1.67 11.42
N GLY A 115 7.70 0.38 11.11
CA GLY A 115 7.47 -0.66 12.11
C GLY A 115 6.12 -0.56 12.83
N PHE A 116 5.15 0.18 12.25
CA PHE A 116 3.83 0.37 12.85
C PHE A 116 3.10 -0.97 13.02
N GLY A 117 2.60 -1.25 14.23
CA GLY A 117 1.91 -2.50 14.56
C GLY A 117 2.82 -3.65 15.03
N GLY A 118 4.09 -3.38 15.34
CA GLY A 118 5.01 -4.39 15.89
C GLY A 118 5.60 -5.34 14.83
N ILE A 119 5.42 -5.02 13.55
CA ILE A 119 6.06 -5.74 12.44
C ILE A 119 7.51 -5.22 12.34
N PRO A 120 8.52 -6.11 12.38
CA PRO A 120 9.93 -5.71 12.32
C PRO A 120 10.30 -5.10 10.96
N ILE A 121 11.13 -4.06 10.98
CA ILE A 121 11.62 -3.36 9.78
C ILE A 121 12.59 -4.29 9.03
N THR A 122 12.27 -4.66 7.79
CA THR A 122 13.05 -5.63 6.99
C THR A 122 14.15 -4.99 6.12
N ASP A 123 14.62 -3.78 6.45
CA ASP A 123 15.62 -3.07 5.63
C ASP A 123 17.00 -3.76 5.72
N ARG A 124 17.44 -4.35 4.60
CA ARG A 124 18.72 -5.07 4.49
C ARG A 124 19.95 -4.21 4.79
N ARG A 125 19.82 -2.88 4.77
CA ARG A 125 20.93 -1.95 5.09
C ARG A 125 21.27 -1.88 6.58
N LYS A 126 20.42 -2.43 7.46
CA LYS A 126 20.70 -2.50 8.90
C LYS A 126 21.78 -3.52 9.27
N PHE A 127 22.10 -4.47 8.40
CA PHE A 127 23.19 -5.45 8.60
C PHE A 127 24.52 -4.91 8.08
N THR A 128 25.00 -3.79 8.61
CA THR A 128 26.35 -3.28 8.32
C THR A 128 27.26 -3.64 9.50
N ASP A 129 28.50 -4.07 9.23
CA ASP A 129 29.44 -4.56 10.25
C ASP A 129 29.67 -3.57 11.41
N ASP A 130 29.56 -2.27 11.14
CA ASP A 130 29.68 -1.19 12.12
C ASP A 130 28.62 -1.26 13.25
N LYS A 131 27.47 -1.89 13.02
CA LYS A 131 26.37 -2.01 14.00
C LYS A 131 26.46 -3.26 14.89
N LEU A 132 27.42 -4.16 14.62
CA LEU A 132 27.69 -5.35 15.44
C LEU A 132 28.73 -5.07 16.54
N ILE A 133 29.20 -3.83 16.65
CA ILE A 133 30.12 -3.40 17.71
C ILE A 133 29.25 -2.95 18.89
N PRO A 134 29.40 -3.57 20.07
CA PRO A 134 28.65 -3.15 21.25
C PRO A 134 29.03 -1.70 21.59
N VAL A 135 28.02 -0.84 21.74
CA VAL A 135 28.24 0.49 22.29
C VAL A 135 28.42 0.32 23.79
N ASP A 136 29.51 0.88 24.31
CA ASP A 136 29.90 0.82 25.72
C ASP A 136 28.92 1.66 26.57
N THR A 137 27.70 1.14 26.72
CA THR A 137 26.62 1.69 27.53
C THR A 137 26.47 0.78 28.73
N GLU A 138 26.47 1.31 29.95
CA GLU A 138 26.28 0.50 31.16
C GLU A 138 24.86 -0.11 31.27
N LYS A 139 23.96 0.24 30.36
CA LYS A 139 22.54 -0.13 30.35
C LYS A 139 22.33 -1.48 29.65
N ARG A 140 22.24 -2.56 30.43
CA ARG A 140 21.83 -3.89 29.95
C ARG A 140 20.32 -3.96 29.77
N ILE A 141 19.89 -4.44 28.61
CA ILE A 141 18.48 -4.64 28.28
C ILE A 141 18.10 -6.09 28.60
N ARG A 142 16.97 -6.28 29.28
CA ARG A 142 16.42 -7.59 29.59
C ARG A 142 15.54 -8.06 28.44
N ILE A 143 15.93 -9.17 27.84
CA ILE A 143 15.16 -9.86 26.80
C ILE A 143 14.44 -11.04 27.43
N SER A 144 13.12 -10.98 27.43
CA SER A 144 12.26 -12.05 27.95
C SER A 144 11.70 -12.89 26.80
N PHE A 145 11.84 -14.19 26.91
CA PHE A 145 11.41 -15.15 25.90
C PHE A 145 10.10 -15.79 26.32
N THR A 146 9.10 -15.66 25.47
CA THR A 146 7.80 -16.31 25.67
C THR A 146 7.45 -17.16 24.45
N SER A 147 6.66 -18.21 24.68
CA SER A 147 6.24 -19.14 23.66
C SER A 147 4.78 -19.51 23.82
N GLU A 148 4.10 -19.67 22.69
CA GLU A 148 2.72 -20.13 22.59
C GLU A 148 2.59 -21.11 21.42
N VAL A 149 1.67 -22.05 21.55
CA VAL A 149 1.35 -23.05 20.52
C VAL A 149 -0.16 -23.06 20.34
N SER A 150 -0.62 -23.07 19.09
CA SER A 150 -2.05 -23.25 18.80
C SER A 150 -2.55 -24.60 19.32
N GLN A 151 -3.78 -24.63 19.86
CA GLN A 151 -4.40 -25.84 20.41
C GLN A 151 -4.53 -27.00 19.39
N ILE A 152 -4.55 -26.67 18.09
CA ILE A 152 -4.65 -27.64 16.99
C ILE A 152 -3.30 -28.36 16.76
N LEU A 153 -2.20 -27.78 17.25
CA LEU A 153 -0.85 -28.30 17.11
C LEU A 153 -0.42 -28.97 18.43
N PRO A 154 -0.37 -30.32 18.51
CA PRO A 154 -0.02 -31.05 19.74
C PRO A 154 1.49 -31.01 20.02
N TRP A 155 2.08 -29.83 19.97
CA TRP A 155 3.50 -29.60 20.24
C TRP A 155 3.69 -28.96 21.60
N LYS A 156 4.79 -29.32 22.26
CA LYS A 156 5.29 -28.59 23.42
C LYS A 156 6.44 -27.72 22.97
N PHE A 157 6.24 -26.41 23.00
CA PHE A 157 7.25 -25.43 22.61
C PHE A 157 7.56 -24.50 23.79
N VAL A 158 8.79 -24.56 24.28
CA VAL A 158 9.22 -23.82 25.47
C VAL A 158 10.61 -23.20 25.28
N PRO A 159 10.85 -21.98 25.77
CA PRO A 159 12.18 -21.41 25.80
C PRO A 159 13.05 -22.18 26.82
N GLN A 160 14.32 -22.44 26.47
CA GLN A 160 15.29 -23.00 27.42
C GLN A 160 15.71 -21.93 28.44
N GLN A 161 15.92 -20.69 27.99
CA GLN A 161 16.17 -19.53 28.86
C GLN A 161 14.96 -18.60 28.86
N ARG A 162 14.44 -18.26 30.05
CA ARG A 162 13.32 -17.30 30.16
C ARG A 162 13.73 -15.86 29.92
N GLN A 163 14.96 -15.51 30.28
CA GLN A 163 15.47 -14.16 30.14
C GLN A 163 16.98 -14.16 29.91
N VAL A 164 17.46 -13.19 29.13
CA VAL A 164 18.89 -12.90 28.91
C VAL A 164 19.11 -11.39 28.99
N TYR A 165 20.24 -10.96 29.52
CA TYR A 165 20.65 -9.55 29.55
C TYR A 165 21.72 -9.29 28.51
N VAL A 166 21.48 -8.34 27.62
CA VAL A 166 22.38 -8.02 26.50
C VAL A 166 22.62 -6.52 26.42
N LEU A 167 23.78 -6.12 25.91
CA LEU A 167 24.08 -4.74 25.58
C LEU A 167 23.61 -4.39 24.15
N PRO A 168 23.26 -3.13 23.86
CA PRO A 168 23.06 -2.68 22.49
C PRO A 168 24.32 -2.90 21.64
N GLY A 169 24.17 -3.57 20.50
CA GLY A 169 25.25 -4.03 19.60
C GLY A 169 25.85 -5.39 19.97
N GLU A 170 25.53 -5.96 21.14
CA GLU A 170 25.95 -7.31 21.51
C GLU A 170 25.06 -8.36 20.83
N THR A 171 25.68 -9.34 20.19
CA THR A 171 24.97 -10.49 19.62
C THR A 171 24.73 -11.55 20.67
N ALA A 172 23.51 -12.10 20.74
CA ALA A 172 23.15 -13.15 21.67
C ALA A 172 22.46 -14.34 20.99
N LEU A 173 22.61 -15.50 21.62
CA LEU A 173 22.01 -16.76 21.19
C LEU A 173 21.06 -17.27 22.28
N ALA A 174 19.82 -17.53 21.91
CA ALA A 174 18.82 -18.17 22.76
C ALA A 174 18.35 -19.48 22.13
N PHE A 175 17.97 -20.44 22.96
CA PHE A 175 17.46 -21.74 22.48
C PHE A 175 16.01 -21.93 22.89
N TYR A 176 15.22 -22.43 21.94
CA TYR A 176 13.89 -22.96 22.22
C TYR A 176 13.86 -24.46 21.97
N LYS A 177 13.02 -25.16 22.72
CA LYS A 177 12.82 -26.59 22.60
C LYS A 177 11.44 -26.88 22.08
N ALA A 178 11.35 -27.61 20.98
CA ALA A 178 10.10 -28.07 20.40
C ALA A 178 10.03 -29.58 20.47
N LYS A 179 8.88 -30.10 20.90
CA LYS A 179 8.59 -31.54 20.95
C LYS A 179 7.24 -31.83 20.32
N ASN A 180 7.21 -32.77 19.39
CA ASN A 180 5.97 -33.30 18.85
C ASN A 180 5.43 -34.42 19.77
N ASN A 181 4.28 -34.19 20.41
CA ASN A 181 3.65 -35.20 21.27
C ASN A 181 2.63 -36.08 20.51
N SER A 182 2.57 -35.97 19.18
CA SER A 182 1.69 -36.78 18.33
C SER A 182 2.42 -38.00 17.77
N ASP A 183 1.63 -38.99 17.37
CA ASP A 183 2.08 -40.20 16.65
C ASP A 183 2.23 -39.96 15.13
N LYS A 184 2.06 -38.72 14.66
CA LYS A 184 2.17 -38.35 13.24
C LYS A 184 3.19 -37.23 13.06
N ASP A 185 3.83 -37.24 11.90
CA ASP A 185 4.63 -36.11 11.43
C ASP A 185 3.72 -34.90 11.25
N ILE A 186 4.14 -33.76 11.80
CA ILE A 186 3.41 -32.50 11.67
C ILE A 186 4.36 -31.44 11.14
N ILE A 187 3.84 -30.55 10.30
CA ILE A 187 4.53 -29.37 9.83
C ILE A 187 3.98 -28.17 10.58
N GLY A 188 4.87 -27.40 11.18
CA GLY A 188 4.55 -26.18 11.90
C GLY A 188 5.23 -24.98 11.26
N MET A 189 4.57 -23.82 11.34
CA MET A 189 5.14 -22.53 10.99
C MET A 189 5.04 -21.62 12.21
N ALA A 190 6.09 -20.87 12.49
CA ALA A 190 6.14 -19.96 13.64
C ALA A 190 6.09 -18.51 13.20
N THR A 191 5.35 -17.71 13.95
CA THR A 191 5.40 -16.24 13.83
C THR A 191 5.96 -15.66 15.11
N TYR A 192 6.52 -14.45 15.02
CA TYR A 192 7.03 -13.74 16.18
C TYR A 192 6.53 -12.31 16.24
N SER A 193 6.46 -11.81 17.47
CA SER A 193 6.17 -10.42 17.77
C SER A 193 7.11 -9.92 18.86
N ILE A 194 7.34 -8.61 18.87
CA ILE A 194 8.22 -7.92 19.81
C ILE A 194 7.38 -6.87 20.55
N ALA A 195 7.49 -6.87 21.88
CA ALA A 195 6.85 -5.87 22.73
C ALA A 195 7.87 -5.22 23.67
N PRO A 196 7.85 -3.89 23.86
CA PRO A 196 6.96 -2.91 23.23
C PRO A 196 7.29 -2.68 21.74
N GLY A 197 6.27 -2.30 20.95
CA GLY A 197 6.40 -2.15 19.49
C GLY A 197 7.42 -1.10 19.05
N GLU A 198 7.72 -0.11 19.90
CA GLU A 198 8.72 0.93 19.64
C GLU A 198 10.15 0.36 19.60
N ALA A 199 10.42 -0.72 20.34
CA ALA A 199 11.71 -1.41 20.33
C ALA A 199 11.86 -2.38 19.16
N ALA A 200 10.76 -2.75 18.49
CA ALA A 200 10.75 -3.73 17.39
C ALA A 200 11.61 -3.30 16.20
N GLN A 201 11.79 -1.99 16.00
CA GLN A 201 12.66 -1.48 14.93
C GLN A 201 14.16 -1.65 15.19
N TYR A 202 14.56 -1.77 16.46
CA TYR A 202 15.96 -1.92 16.86
C TYR A 202 16.34 -3.39 17.05
N PHE A 203 15.36 -4.27 17.21
CA PHE A 203 15.61 -5.69 17.36
C PHE A 203 15.82 -6.35 16.00
N ASN A 204 17.03 -6.85 15.76
CA ASN A 204 17.40 -7.49 14.51
C ASN A 204 17.62 -8.98 14.73
N LYS A 205 16.79 -9.80 14.08
CA LYS A 205 16.93 -11.26 14.09
C LYS A 205 17.76 -11.71 12.89
N ILE A 206 18.95 -12.26 13.16
CA ILE A 206 19.90 -12.65 12.11
C ILE A 206 19.51 -14.01 11.50
N GLN A 207 19.05 -14.98 12.31
CA GLN A 207 18.66 -16.32 11.84
C GLN A 207 17.35 -16.78 12.49
N CYS A 208 16.35 -17.16 11.68
CA CYS A 208 14.98 -17.50 12.10
C CYS A 208 14.53 -18.84 11.50
N PHE A 209 14.19 -19.81 12.36
CA PHE A 209 13.40 -21.00 12.00
C PHE A 209 11.97 -20.67 11.54
N CYS A 210 11.55 -19.42 11.65
CA CYS A 210 10.16 -19.00 11.69
C CYS A 210 9.54 -18.84 10.30
N PHE A 211 10.37 -18.52 9.32
CA PHE A 211 9.91 -18.35 7.93
C PHE A 211 10.00 -19.65 7.13
N GLU A 212 10.52 -20.71 7.74
CA GLU A 212 10.64 -22.02 7.13
C GLU A 212 9.72 -22.99 7.86
N GLU A 213 8.99 -23.77 7.08
CA GLU A 213 8.16 -24.85 7.57
C GLU A 213 9.04 -25.89 8.28
N GLN A 214 8.82 -26.06 9.58
CA GLN A 214 9.54 -27.04 10.38
C GLN A 214 8.71 -28.32 10.39
N LYS A 215 9.26 -29.39 9.83
CA LYS A 215 8.69 -30.74 9.95
C LYS A 215 9.30 -31.42 11.17
N LEU A 216 8.48 -31.79 12.15
CA LEU A 216 8.89 -32.65 13.27
C LEU A 216 8.23 -34.02 13.11
N ALA A 217 9.03 -35.09 13.18
CA ALA A 217 8.54 -36.46 13.20
C ALA A 217 7.76 -36.75 14.49
N ALA A 218 7.01 -37.84 14.49
CA ALA A 218 6.30 -38.31 15.68
C ALA A 218 7.26 -38.51 16.87
N GLY A 219 6.97 -37.89 18.02
CA GLY A 219 7.79 -38.00 19.23
C GLY A 219 9.13 -37.26 19.19
N GLU A 220 9.49 -36.62 18.08
CA GLU A 220 10.78 -35.94 17.90
C GLU A 220 10.88 -34.69 18.78
N GLU A 221 12.07 -34.45 19.33
CA GLU A 221 12.41 -33.29 20.14
C GLU A 221 13.66 -32.62 19.56
N ILE A 222 13.55 -31.35 19.18
CA ILE A 222 14.64 -30.58 18.59
C ILE A 222 14.86 -29.26 19.35
N ASP A 223 16.12 -28.82 19.38
CA ASP A 223 16.51 -27.50 19.88
C ASP A 223 16.64 -26.52 18.70
N MET A 224 15.87 -25.44 18.73
CA MET A 224 15.82 -24.41 17.70
C MET A 224 16.57 -23.15 18.19
N PRO A 225 17.76 -22.86 17.62
CA PRO A 225 18.51 -21.66 17.98
C PRO A 225 17.87 -20.39 17.40
N VAL A 226 18.00 -19.30 18.15
CA VAL A 226 17.59 -17.94 17.76
C VAL A 226 18.78 -17.01 17.98
N PHE A 227 19.33 -16.51 16.87
CA PHE A 227 20.44 -15.56 16.90
C PHE A 227 19.93 -14.14 16.60
N PHE A 228 20.21 -13.21 17.51
CA PHE A 228 19.70 -11.85 17.45
C PHE A 228 20.68 -10.85 18.07
N PHE A 229 20.47 -9.57 17.77
CA PHE A 229 21.14 -8.44 18.42
C PHE A 229 20.20 -7.24 18.47
N ILE A 230 20.53 -6.27 19.31
CA ILE A 230 19.84 -4.99 19.39
C ILE A 230 20.72 -3.96 18.71
N ASP A 231 20.17 -3.17 17.80
CA ASP A 231 20.89 -2.10 17.12
C ASP A 231 21.41 -1.06 18.14
N PRO A 232 22.70 -0.68 18.09
CA PRO A 232 23.27 0.33 19.00
C PRO A 232 22.54 1.68 18.99
N ASP A 233 21.85 2.01 17.89
CA ASP A 233 21.04 3.24 17.79
C ASP A 233 19.95 3.31 18.88
N PHE A 234 19.55 2.16 19.46
CA PHE A 234 18.62 2.08 20.60
C PHE A 234 19.09 2.92 21.80
N ALA A 235 20.40 2.98 22.07
CA ALA A 235 20.94 3.75 23.19
C ALA A 235 20.88 5.27 22.95
N SER A 236 20.86 5.69 21.68
CA SER A 236 20.86 7.10 21.28
C SER A 236 19.46 7.73 21.21
N ASP A 237 18.41 6.91 21.01
CA ASP A 237 17.03 7.39 20.85
C ASP A 237 16.41 7.82 22.19
N PRO A 238 15.95 9.08 22.33
CA PRO A 238 15.20 9.52 23.49
C PRO A 238 13.95 8.70 23.82
N ALA A 239 13.26 8.13 22.82
CA ALA A 239 12.06 7.32 23.04
C ALA A 239 12.39 6.01 23.78
N MET A 240 13.59 5.45 23.56
CA MET A 240 14.00 4.16 24.12
C MET A 240 14.59 4.26 25.54
N ARG A 241 14.71 5.48 26.09
CA ARG A 241 15.33 5.71 27.41
C ARG A 241 14.65 4.96 28.56
N ASN A 242 13.35 4.74 28.49
CA ASN A 242 12.55 4.09 29.53
C ASN A 242 12.23 2.61 29.22
N ILE A 243 12.75 2.07 28.12
CA ILE A 243 12.52 0.69 27.73
C ILE A 243 13.75 -0.14 28.13
N ASP A 244 13.56 -0.96 29.16
CA ASP A 244 14.58 -1.88 29.68
C ASP A 244 14.21 -3.34 29.40
N ASP A 245 12.94 -3.58 29.08
CA ASP A 245 12.33 -4.89 28.90
C ASP A 245 11.81 -5.03 27.48
N ILE A 246 12.34 -6.02 26.78
CA ILE A 246 11.84 -6.42 25.47
C ILE A 246 11.39 -7.88 25.57
N ILE A 247 10.16 -8.13 25.16
CA ILE A 247 9.58 -9.46 25.12
C ILE A 247 9.63 -9.94 23.68
N LEU A 248 10.32 -11.06 23.45
CA LEU A 248 10.26 -11.82 22.21
C LEU A 248 9.23 -12.94 22.37
N HIS A 249 8.09 -12.78 21.71
CA HIS A 249 7.01 -13.75 21.73
C HIS A 249 7.01 -14.57 20.44
N TYR A 250 6.96 -15.89 20.59
CA TYR A 250 6.78 -16.83 19.48
C TYR A 250 5.45 -17.56 19.59
N THR A 251 4.75 -17.67 18.46
CA THR A 251 3.53 -18.47 18.35
C THR A 251 3.65 -19.47 17.21
N PHE A 252 3.45 -20.75 17.50
CA PHE A 252 3.43 -21.81 16.51
C PHE A 252 2.02 -22.13 16.01
N PHE A 253 1.89 -22.24 14.70
CA PHE A 253 0.67 -22.64 14.01
C PHE A 253 0.93 -23.92 13.21
N LYS A 254 -0.11 -24.73 13.06
CA LYS A 254 -0.07 -25.89 12.17
C LYS A 254 -0.12 -25.40 10.73
N ALA A 255 0.84 -25.82 9.91
CA ALA A 255 0.82 -25.58 8.47
C ALA A 255 0.18 -26.79 7.79
N HIS A 256 -0.85 -26.57 6.98
CA HIS A 256 -1.46 -27.60 6.15
C HIS A 256 -1.06 -27.39 4.69
N TYR A 257 -0.55 -28.45 4.06
CA TYR A 257 -0.45 -28.52 2.61
C TYR A 257 -1.82 -28.91 2.05
N GLY A 258 -2.61 -27.91 1.66
CA GLY A 258 -3.64 -28.10 0.66
C GLY A 258 -3.01 -27.82 -0.70
N ASP A 259 -2.76 -28.86 -1.48
CA ASP A 259 -2.56 -28.79 -2.94
C ASP A 259 -1.67 -27.62 -3.42
N GLY A 260 -0.46 -27.51 -2.88
CA GLY A 260 0.59 -26.61 -3.39
C GLY A 260 0.50 -25.13 -2.96
N THR A 261 -0.39 -24.74 -2.05
CA THR A 261 -0.33 -23.41 -1.42
C THR A 261 -0.58 -23.47 0.09
N ALA A 262 0.21 -22.71 0.86
CA ALA A 262 0.10 -22.62 2.30
C ALA A 262 -1.24 -21.95 2.70
N VAL A 263 -2.11 -22.71 3.36
CA VAL A 263 -3.33 -22.18 3.98
C VAL A 263 -3.17 -22.31 5.49
N SER A 264 -3.14 -21.17 6.19
CA SER A 264 -3.31 -21.17 7.64
C SER A 264 -4.76 -21.52 7.93
N ASP A 265 -5.00 -22.65 8.59
CA ASP A 265 -6.34 -23.14 8.93
C ASP A 265 -7.09 -22.15 9.83
N SER A 266 -7.77 -21.20 9.20
CA SER A 266 -8.91 -20.50 9.77
C SER A 266 -10.13 -21.01 9.03
N LYS A 267 -10.92 -21.83 9.73
CA LYS A 267 -12.21 -22.42 9.32
C LYS A 267 -12.11 -23.70 8.48
N LYS A 268 -12.07 -24.85 9.17
CA LYS A 268 -12.64 -26.09 8.64
C LYS A 268 -14.14 -25.86 8.49
N GLU A 269 -14.58 -25.53 7.28
CA GLU A 269 -16.00 -25.66 6.94
C GLU A 269 -16.40 -27.13 7.13
N PRO A 270 -17.53 -27.40 7.81
CA PRO A 270 -17.95 -28.76 8.08
C PRO A 270 -18.18 -29.51 6.76
N ASP A 271 -17.80 -30.79 6.73
CA ASP A 271 -18.06 -31.69 5.60
C ASP A 271 -19.55 -31.65 5.26
N MET A 272 -19.90 -30.93 4.19
CA MET A 272 -21.24 -30.98 3.60
C MET A 272 -21.36 -32.25 2.76
N ASP A 273 -22.42 -33.00 3.04
CA ASP A 273 -22.85 -34.20 2.30
C ASP A 273 -22.86 -33.95 0.77
N PRO A 274 -22.56 -34.96 -0.06
CA PRO A 274 -22.47 -34.83 -1.52
C PRO A 274 -23.73 -34.24 -2.19
N ASP A 275 -24.86 -34.32 -1.51
CA ASP A 275 -26.17 -33.90 -2.00
C ASP A 275 -26.33 -32.36 -2.03
N GLU A 276 -25.66 -31.64 -1.12
CA GLU A 276 -25.72 -30.16 -1.08
C GLU A 276 -24.82 -29.51 -2.14
N LYS A 277 -23.71 -30.18 -2.51
CA LYS A 277 -22.86 -29.77 -3.63
C LYS A 277 -23.58 -29.85 -4.98
N ALA A 278 -24.45 -30.85 -5.17
CA ALA A 278 -25.25 -30.98 -6.39
C ALA A 278 -26.26 -29.83 -6.53
N ALA A 279 -26.88 -29.41 -5.41
CA ALA A 279 -27.82 -28.29 -5.39
C ALA A 279 -27.12 -26.94 -5.66
N ALA A 280 -25.90 -26.74 -5.15
CA ALA A 280 -25.12 -25.53 -5.40
C ALA A 280 -24.67 -25.40 -6.87
N LEU A 281 -24.27 -26.51 -7.50
CA LEU A 281 -23.87 -26.55 -8.91
C LEU A 281 -25.06 -26.34 -9.86
N ALA A 282 -26.25 -26.85 -9.51
CA ALA A 282 -27.46 -26.64 -10.29
C ALA A 282 -27.90 -25.16 -10.33
N ASN A 283 -27.74 -24.44 -9.22
CA ASN A 283 -28.09 -23.01 -9.14
C ASN A 283 -27.10 -22.10 -9.89
N ALA A 284 -25.84 -22.51 -10.01
CA ALA A 284 -24.82 -21.77 -10.76
C ALA A 284 -25.02 -21.84 -12.29
N ALA A 285 -25.58 -22.94 -12.81
CA ALA A 285 -25.81 -23.14 -14.23
C ALA A 285 -26.93 -22.26 -14.82
N ILE A 286 -27.82 -21.69 -13.98
CA ILE A 286 -28.96 -20.88 -14.41
C ILE A 286 -28.54 -19.42 -14.76
N LEU A 287 -27.34 -18.98 -14.38
CA LEU A 287 -26.91 -17.58 -14.48
C LEU A 287 -25.86 -17.27 -15.56
N SER A 288 -25.42 -18.23 -16.35
CA SER A 288 -24.47 -17.99 -17.45
C SER A 288 -25.21 -17.90 -18.80
N PRO A 289 -25.20 -16.74 -19.49
CA PRO A 289 -25.68 -16.68 -20.87
C PRO A 289 -24.75 -17.46 -21.80
N GLU A 290 -25.36 -18.22 -22.70
CA GLU A 290 -24.76 -19.10 -23.70
C GLU A 290 -23.85 -18.33 -24.66
N VAL A 291 -22.55 -18.63 -24.62
CA VAL A 291 -21.57 -18.13 -25.61
C VAL A 291 -21.62 -19.08 -26.82
N ILE A 292 -22.17 -18.58 -27.93
CA ILE A 292 -22.14 -19.26 -29.23
C ILE A 292 -20.70 -19.28 -29.74
N ASP A 293 -20.09 -20.48 -29.78
CA ASP A 293 -18.77 -20.71 -30.36
C ASP A 293 -18.88 -20.83 -31.89
N THR A 294 -18.43 -19.81 -32.61
CA THR A 294 -18.25 -19.86 -34.08
C THR A 294 -16.79 -20.08 -34.41
N ARG A 295 -16.30 -21.32 -34.27
CA ARG A 295 -15.01 -21.72 -34.83
C ARG A 295 -14.98 -23.19 -35.28
N MET A 296 -15.72 -23.48 -36.34
CA MET A 296 -15.42 -24.59 -37.25
C MET A 296 -15.33 -24.01 -38.66
N ASP A 297 -14.12 -23.86 -39.18
CA ASP A 297 -13.76 -24.26 -40.55
C ASP A 297 -12.31 -23.88 -40.89
N LYS A 298 -11.46 -24.90 -41.00
CA LYS A 298 -10.60 -25.02 -42.18
C LYS A 298 -10.18 -26.49 -42.38
N PRO A 299 -10.50 -27.11 -43.53
CA PRO A 299 -10.12 -28.48 -43.82
C PRO A 299 -8.75 -28.59 -44.52
N ASN A 300 -8.09 -29.72 -44.24
CA ASN A 300 -6.87 -30.33 -44.81
C ASN A 300 -5.56 -29.53 -44.82
#